data_AF-A0A258CWN2-F1
#
_entry.id   AF-A0A258CWN2-F1
#
_cell.length_a   1.000
_cell.length_b   1.000
_cell.length_c   1.000
_cell.angle_alpha   90.00
_cell.angle_beta   90.00
_cell.angle_gamma   90.00
#
_symmetry.space_group_name_H-M   'P 1'
#
loop_
_entity.id
_entity.type
_entity.pdbx_description
1 polymer ?
#
loop_
_entity_poly.entity_id
_entity_poly.type
_entity_poly.pdbx_seq_one_letter_code
_entity_poly.pdbx_strand_id
1 'polypeptide(L)'
;AYGWVYPGPMGAVLTPSIIGIEKGANLPNASTFCGRCEEVCPVRIPLPKLMRHWREKEFERHLTPAPQRYGLAVWGFFARRGWLYRPATRLAMLSLSWLGRAKGRFSRLPLAGGWTRHREFPTPQGDTFQAQWRARKSASAAGARAR
;
A
#
# COMPACT_ATOMS: atom_id res chain seq x y z
N ALA A 1 21.43 1.51 12.52
CA ALA A 1 21.99 1.67 11.16
C ALA A 1 21.77 0.39 10.37
N TYR A 2 21.57 0.44 9.06
CA TYR A 2 21.24 -0.73 8.23
C TYR A 2 22.36 -1.80 8.12
N GLY A 3 23.42 -1.73 8.93
CA GLY A 3 24.41 -2.80 9.10
C GLY A 3 25.45 -2.94 7.97
N TRP A 4 25.47 -2.04 6.99
CA TRP A 4 26.33 -2.16 5.79
C TRP A 4 27.40 -1.07 5.72
N VAL A 5 28.50 -1.41 5.03
CA VAL A 5 29.68 -0.55 4.80
C VAL A 5 29.31 0.76 4.10
N TYR A 6 28.39 0.71 3.14
CA TYR A 6 27.93 1.90 2.40
C TYR A 6 26.55 2.35 2.91
N PRO A 7 26.45 3.50 3.59
CA PRO A 7 25.17 4.06 3.99
C PRO A 7 24.48 4.82 2.85
N GLY A 8 23.20 5.15 3.05
CA GLY A 8 22.44 6.04 2.17
C GLY A 8 21.98 5.40 0.86
N PRO A 9 21.55 6.22 -0.12
CA PRO A 9 20.95 5.73 -1.36
C PRO A 9 21.96 5.00 -2.26
N MET A 10 23.25 5.36 -2.20
CA MET A 10 24.31 4.62 -2.90
C MET A 10 24.45 3.20 -2.33
N GLY A 11 24.41 3.07 -1.00
CA GLY A 11 24.41 1.77 -0.34
C GLY A 11 23.23 0.89 -0.74
N ALA A 12 22.04 1.48 -0.89
CA ALA A 12 20.86 0.74 -1.33
C ALA A 12 21.00 0.11 -2.73
N VAL A 13 21.87 0.66 -3.58
CA VAL A 13 22.17 0.11 -4.91
C VAL A 13 23.38 -0.83 -4.89
N LEU A 14 24.45 -0.47 -4.16
CA LEU A 14 25.72 -1.20 -4.16
C LEU A 14 25.67 -2.46 -3.29
N THR A 15 24.99 -2.40 -2.14
CA THR A 15 24.94 -3.53 -1.21
C THR A 15 24.37 -4.79 -1.88
N PRO A 16 23.21 -4.77 -2.57
CA PRO A 16 22.71 -5.96 -3.28
C PRO A 16 23.71 -6.54 -4.31
N SER A 17 24.58 -5.73 -4.91
CA SER A 17 25.64 -6.18 -5.82
C SER A 17 26.77 -6.92 -5.10
N ILE A 18 27.10 -6.49 -3.88
CA ILE A 18 28.27 -6.99 -3.13
C ILE A 18 27.93 -8.26 -2.34
N ILE A 19 26.83 -8.24 -1.59
CA ILE A 19 26.46 -9.34 -0.66
C ILE A 19 25.41 -10.28 -1.25
N GLY A 20 24.92 -9.97 -2.46
CA GLY A 20 23.80 -10.64 -3.09
C GLY A 20 22.44 -10.01 -2.75
N ILE A 21 21.52 -10.13 -3.70
CA ILE A 21 20.16 -9.60 -3.59
C ILE A 21 19.35 -10.26 -2.46
N GLU A 22 19.62 -11.53 -2.14
CA GLU A 22 18.95 -12.28 -1.06
C GLU A 22 19.08 -11.61 0.31
N LYS A 23 20.24 -10.98 0.58
CA LYS A 23 20.53 -10.30 1.85
C LYS A 23 20.27 -8.79 1.76
N GLY A 24 20.35 -8.22 0.56
CA GLY A 24 20.26 -6.77 0.32
C GLY A 24 18.90 -6.24 -0.17
N ALA A 25 17.95 -7.11 -0.52
CA ALA A 25 16.67 -6.73 -1.16
C ALA A 25 15.84 -5.69 -0.38
N ASN A 26 15.91 -5.71 0.95
CA ASN A 26 15.17 -4.77 1.79
C ASN A 26 15.62 -3.31 1.59
N LEU A 27 16.86 -3.07 1.13
CA LEU A 27 17.39 -1.71 0.99
C LEU A 27 16.74 -0.94 -0.17
N PRO A 28 16.67 -1.46 -1.41
CA PRO A 28 15.84 -0.86 -2.46
C PRO A 28 14.38 -0.71 -2.04
N ASN A 29 13.84 -1.65 -1.23
CA ASN A 29 12.46 -1.60 -0.75
C ASN A 29 12.16 -0.50 0.27
N ALA A 30 13.18 0.05 0.94
CA ALA A 30 13.01 1.14 1.90
C ALA A 30 12.73 2.51 1.24
N SER A 31 13.08 2.70 -0.03
CA SER A 31 12.86 3.97 -0.73
C SER A 31 11.40 4.14 -1.20
N THR A 32 10.89 5.37 -1.12
CA THR A 32 9.56 5.74 -1.65
C THR A 32 9.59 6.14 -3.13
N PHE A 33 10.77 6.19 -3.75
CA PHE A 33 10.95 6.53 -5.17
C PHE A 33 10.40 7.92 -5.55
N CYS A 34 10.64 8.92 -4.70
CA CYS A 34 10.25 10.32 -4.97
C CYS A 34 11.04 11.00 -6.10
N GLY A 35 12.12 10.40 -6.61
CA GLY A 35 12.91 10.93 -7.74
C GLY A 35 13.85 12.10 -7.41
N ARG A 36 13.71 12.74 -6.25
CA ARG A 36 14.51 13.92 -5.86
C ARG A 36 16.02 13.69 -5.92
N CYS A 37 16.48 12.49 -5.56
CA CYS A 37 17.90 12.15 -5.60
C CYS A 37 18.50 12.13 -7.01
N GLU A 38 17.71 11.86 -8.05
CA GLU A 38 18.13 11.95 -9.46
C GLU A 38 18.13 13.41 -9.94
N GLU A 39 17.13 14.20 -9.50
CA GLU A 39 16.96 15.61 -9.86
C GLU A 39 18.10 16.51 -9.34
N VAL A 40 18.53 16.31 -8.09
CA VAL A 40 19.56 17.16 -7.45
C VAL A 40 20.99 16.68 -7.68
N CYS A 41 21.18 15.53 -8.33
CA CYS A 41 22.49 14.91 -8.45
C CYS A 41 23.38 15.67 -9.46
N PRO A 42 24.54 16.21 -9.04
CA PRO A 42 25.43 16.96 -9.94
C PRO A 42 26.02 16.09 -11.06
N VAL A 43 26.15 14.78 -10.82
CA VAL A 43 26.74 13.81 -11.75
C VAL A 43 25.68 12.94 -12.46
N ARG A 44 24.39 13.27 -12.31
CA ARG A 44 23.26 12.65 -13.04
C ARG A 44 23.15 11.12 -12.91
N ILE A 45 23.41 10.58 -11.72
CA ILE A 45 23.25 9.14 -11.47
C ILE A 45 21.76 8.78 -11.37
N PRO A 46 21.26 7.83 -12.17
CA PRO A 46 19.85 7.42 -12.14
C PRO A 46 19.55 6.46 -10.97
N LEU A 47 19.71 6.94 -9.73
CA LEU A 47 19.54 6.13 -8.51
C LEU A 47 18.17 5.43 -8.41
N PRO A 48 17.03 6.12 -8.66
CA PRO A 48 15.72 5.45 -8.64
C PRO A 48 15.64 4.31 -9.63
N LYS A 49 16.19 4.46 -10.84
CA LYS A 49 16.17 3.39 -11.86
C LYS A 49 17.00 2.19 -11.42
N LEU A 50 18.19 2.42 -10.86
CA LEU A 50 19.05 1.36 -10.35
C LEU A 50 18.41 0.59 -9.19
N MET A 51 17.76 1.29 -8.25
CA MET A 51 17.01 0.62 -7.16
C MET A 51 15.79 -0.15 -7.69
N ARG A 52 15.13 0.36 -8.73
CA ARG A 52 13.98 -0.32 -9.35
C ARG A 52 14.40 -1.63 -10.01
N HIS A 53 15.54 -1.64 -10.71
CA HIS A 53 16.12 -2.85 -11.29
C HIS A 53 16.32 -3.95 -10.25
N TRP A 54 16.78 -3.59 -9.04
CA TRP A 54 16.91 -4.55 -7.95
C TRP A 54 15.55 -5.08 -7.46
N ARG A 55 14.53 -4.24 -7.37
CA ARG A 55 13.17 -4.70 -7.02
C ARG A 55 12.58 -5.66 -8.06
N GLU A 56 12.85 -5.42 -9.34
CA GLU A 56 12.41 -6.29 -10.44
C GLU A 56 13.11 -7.66 -10.34
N LYS A 57 14.44 -7.67 -10.17
CA LYS A 57 15.20 -8.91 -9.93
C LYS A 57 14.77 -9.66 -8.68
N GLU A 58 14.44 -8.96 -7.60
CA GLU A 58 13.94 -9.56 -6.36
C GLU A 58 12.62 -10.29 -6.59
N PHE A 59 11.71 -9.65 -7.33
CA PHE A 59 10.41 -10.20 -7.68
C PHE A 59 10.53 -11.42 -8.59
N GLU A 60 11.36 -11.34 -9.63
CA GLU A 60 11.66 -12.45 -10.56
C GLU A 60 12.25 -13.66 -9.83
N ARG A 61 13.16 -13.42 -8.88
CA ARG A 61 13.78 -14.48 -8.06
C ARG A 61 12.92 -14.94 -6.89
N HIS A 62 11.71 -14.40 -6.74
CA HIS A 62 10.75 -14.81 -5.71
C HIS A 62 11.28 -14.68 -4.28
N LEU A 63 12.16 -13.71 -4.04
CA LEU A 63 12.78 -13.47 -2.73
C LEU A 63 11.82 -12.78 -1.75
N THR A 64 10.72 -12.21 -2.25
CA THR A 64 9.64 -11.69 -1.41
C THR A 64 8.84 -12.83 -0.76
N PRO A 65 8.49 -12.74 0.54
CA PRO A 65 7.68 -13.74 1.24
C PRO A 65 6.42 -14.19 0.46
N ALA A 66 6.23 -15.50 0.35
CA ALA A 66 5.09 -16.09 -0.35
C ALA A 66 3.71 -15.55 0.13
N PRO A 67 3.45 -15.38 1.44
CA PRO A 67 2.17 -14.83 1.90
C PRO A 67 1.90 -13.42 1.38
N GLN A 68 2.93 -12.60 1.21
CA GLN A 68 2.77 -11.24 0.68
C GLN A 68 2.39 -11.29 -0.80
N ARG A 69 3.07 -12.14 -1.60
CA ARG A 69 2.77 -12.31 -3.03
C ARG A 69 1.35 -12.80 -3.26
N TYR A 70 0.94 -13.85 -2.54
CA TYR A 70 -0.42 -14.38 -2.65
C TYR A 70 -1.46 -13.39 -2.13
N GLY A 71 -1.20 -12.71 -1.01
CA GLY A 71 -2.07 -11.67 -0.48
C GLY A 71 -2.31 -10.54 -1.47
N LEU A 72 -1.24 -10.04 -2.10
CA LEU A 72 -1.31 -9.02 -3.16
C LEU A 72 -2.03 -9.52 -4.41
N ALA A 73 -1.82 -10.77 -4.83
CA ALA A 73 -2.49 -11.35 -5.99
C ALA A 73 -4.00 -11.51 -5.74
N VAL A 74 -4.39 -12.03 -4.57
CA VAL A 74 -5.81 -12.16 -4.15
C VAL A 74 -6.45 -10.77 -4.03
N TRP A 75 -5.76 -9.82 -3.41
CA TRP A 75 -6.23 -8.44 -3.33
C TRP A 75 -6.41 -7.82 -4.72
N GLY A 76 -5.45 -7.96 -5.62
CA GLY A 76 -5.53 -7.45 -6.99
C GLY A 76 -6.64 -8.12 -7.80
N PHE A 77 -6.86 -9.42 -7.61
CA PHE A 77 -7.99 -10.15 -8.18
C PHE A 77 -9.33 -9.56 -7.72
N PHE A 78 -9.45 -9.26 -6.44
CA PHE A 78 -10.67 -8.70 -5.85
C PHE A 78 -10.90 -7.23 -6.22
N ALA A 79 -9.85 -6.39 -6.11
CA ALA A 79 -9.91 -4.96 -6.36
C ALA A 79 -10.19 -4.60 -7.83
N ARG A 80 -9.72 -5.41 -8.79
CA ARG A 80 -10.02 -5.19 -10.23
C ARG A 80 -11.48 -5.49 -10.59
N ARG A 81 -12.20 -6.28 -9.78
CA ARG A 81 -13.59 -6.67 -10.04
C ARG A 81 -14.55 -5.78 -9.27
N GLY A 82 -14.85 -4.62 -9.83
CA GLY A 82 -15.72 -3.63 -9.19
C GLY A 82 -17.11 -4.14 -8.80
N TRP A 83 -17.66 -5.11 -9.52
CA TRP A 83 -18.97 -5.71 -9.21
C TRP A 83 -18.96 -6.57 -7.94
N LEU A 84 -17.83 -7.18 -7.59
CA LEU A 84 -17.65 -7.96 -6.36
C LEU A 84 -17.14 -7.07 -5.22
N TYR A 85 -16.18 -6.19 -5.53
CA TYR A 85 -15.53 -5.31 -4.57
C TYR A 85 -16.51 -4.35 -3.89
N ARG A 86 -17.43 -3.75 -4.66
CA ARG A 86 -18.40 -2.75 -4.16
C ARG A 86 -19.40 -3.29 -3.14
N PRO A 87 -20.16 -4.36 -3.40
CA PRO A 87 -21.10 -4.90 -2.42
C PRO A 87 -20.37 -5.45 -1.19
N ALA A 88 -19.23 -6.12 -1.38
CA ALA A 88 -18.47 -6.69 -0.29
C ALA A 88 -17.88 -5.62 0.64
N THR A 89 -17.31 -4.53 0.09
CA THR A 89 -16.83 -3.41 0.93
C THR A 89 -17.96 -2.71 1.65
N ARG A 90 -19.14 -2.58 1.04
CA ARG A 90 -20.33 -2.03 1.72
C ARG A 90 -20.78 -2.93 2.87
N LEU A 91 -20.86 -4.25 2.65
CA LEU A 91 -21.21 -5.21 3.69
C LEU A 91 -20.18 -5.21 4.83
N ALA A 92 -18.89 -5.16 4.50
CA ALA A 92 -17.80 -5.11 5.48
C ALA A 92 -17.84 -3.82 6.32
N MET A 93 -18.12 -2.66 5.72
CA MET A 93 -18.26 -1.40 6.46
C MET A 93 -19.53 -1.40 7.33
N LEU A 94 -20.64 -1.96 6.83
CA LEU A 94 -21.86 -2.11 7.61
C LEU A 94 -21.65 -3.02 8.82
N SER A 95 -21.01 -4.18 8.63
CA SER A 95 -20.72 -5.10 9.72
C SER A 95 -19.79 -4.48 10.76
N LEU A 96 -18.73 -3.77 10.35
CA LEU A 96 -17.87 -3.02 11.27
C LEU A 96 -18.64 -1.89 11.97
N SER A 97 -19.49 -1.15 11.27
CA SER A 97 -20.28 -0.07 11.88
C SER A 97 -21.24 -0.59 12.94
N TRP A 98 -21.84 -1.77 12.71
CA TRP A 98 -22.74 -2.43 13.64
C TRP A 98 -21.97 -2.96 14.86
N LEU A 99 -20.86 -3.66 14.62
CA LEU A 99 -20.06 -4.27 15.69
C LEU A 99 -19.41 -3.24 16.63
N GLY A 100 -19.11 -2.04 16.13
CA GLY A 100 -18.53 -0.98 16.94
C GLY A 100 -19.51 0.13 17.36
N ARG A 101 -20.81 -0.03 17.08
CA ARG A 101 -21.85 0.99 17.37
C ARG A 101 -21.90 1.41 18.85
N ALA A 102 -21.54 0.50 19.77
CA ALA A 102 -21.56 0.77 21.21
C ALA A 102 -20.35 1.57 21.71
N LYS A 103 -19.16 1.42 21.10
CA LYS A 103 -17.90 2.01 21.59
C LYS A 103 -17.30 3.07 20.66
N GLY A 104 -17.79 3.17 19.43
CA GLY A 104 -17.28 4.09 18.39
C GLY A 104 -15.84 3.80 17.95
N ARG A 105 -15.20 2.77 18.51
CA ARG A 105 -13.78 2.43 18.35
C ARG A 105 -13.56 0.95 18.61
N PHE A 106 -12.61 0.36 17.89
CA PHE A 106 -12.16 -1.01 18.10
C PHE A 106 -10.77 -1.02 18.73
N SER A 107 -10.68 -1.58 19.95
CA SER A 107 -9.42 -1.83 20.64
C SER A 107 -8.78 -3.17 20.26
N ARG A 108 -9.55 -4.11 19.71
CA ARG A 108 -9.07 -5.37 19.14
C ARG A 108 -9.90 -5.73 17.92
N LEU A 109 -9.22 -5.97 16.80
CA LEU A 109 -9.82 -6.48 15.56
C LEU A 109 -9.06 -7.76 15.16
N PRO A 110 -9.77 -8.86 14.83
CA PRO A 110 -9.11 -10.01 14.22
C PRO A 110 -8.44 -9.55 12.93
N LEU A 111 -7.22 -10.05 12.66
CA LEU A 111 -6.34 -9.68 11.53
C LEU A 111 -5.69 -8.27 11.59
N ALA A 112 -6.22 -7.33 12.39
CA ALA A 112 -5.60 -6.01 12.57
C ALA A 112 -4.85 -5.85 13.90
N GLY A 113 -4.54 -6.96 14.58
CA GLY A 113 -3.86 -6.97 15.87
C GLY A 113 -2.54 -6.19 15.90
N GLY A 114 -1.80 -6.14 14.79
CA GLY A 114 -0.59 -5.31 14.68
C GLY A 114 -0.85 -3.81 14.82
N TRP A 115 -1.98 -3.33 14.29
CA TRP A 115 -2.42 -1.94 14.37
C TRP A 115 -3.09 -1.65 15.72
N THR A 116 -4.01 -2.52 16.14
CA THR A 116 -4.80 -2.32 17.37
C THR A 116 -3.99 -2.45 18.66
N ARG A 117 -2.75 -2.95 18.59
CA ARG A 117 -1.80 -2.93 19.71
C ARG A 117 -1.31 -1.54 20.08
N HIS A 118 -1.20 -0.64 19.10
CA HIS A 118 -0.62 0.70 19.30
C HIS A 118 -1.59 1.82 18.96
N ARG A 119 -2.67 1.54 18.22
CA ARG A 119 -3.63 2.54 17.74
C ARG A 119 -5.04 1.99 17.78
N GLU A 120 -5.98 2.78 18.26
CA GLU A 120 -7.39 2.45 18.16
C GLU A 120 -7.87 2.60 16.72
N PHE A 121 -8.74 1.69 16.26
CA PHE A 121 -9.35 1.78 14.95
C PHE A 121 -10.72 2.45 15.07
N PRO A 122 -10.96 3.62 14.46
CA PRO A 122 -12.26 4.29 14.52
C PRO A 122 -13.31 3.45 13.79
N THR A 123 -14.55 3.41 14.30
CA THR A 123 -15.64 2.78 13.55
C THR A 123 -15.94 3.56 12.27
N PRO A 124 -16.23 2.88 11.16
CA PRO A 124 -16.67 3.55 9.94
C PRO A 124 -17.96 4.33 10.20
N GLN A 125 -17.96 5.63 9.92
CA GLN A 125 -19.16 6.47 9.97
C GLN A 125 -19.75 6.60 8.56
N GLY A 126 -20.89 5.95 8.32
CA GLY A 126 -21.68 6.13 7.09
C GLY A 126 -21.28 5.24 5.90
N ASP A 127 -21.70 5.67 4.71
CA ASP A 127 -21.52 4.92 3.47
C ASP A 127 -20.05 4.90 2.97
N THR A 128 -19.70 3.89 2.17
CA THR A 128 -18.36 3.81 1.56
C THR A 128 -18.08 4.99 0.65
N PHE A 129 -16.80 5.36 0.48
CA PHE A 129 -16.39 6.41 -0.46
C PHE A 129 -16.98 6.20 -1.87
N GLN A 130 -17.02 4.95 -2.37
CA GLN A 130 -17.56 4.68 -3.71
C GLN A 130 -19.08 4.86 -3.79
N ALA A 131 -19.81 4.66 -2.69
CA ALA A 131 -21.23 4.96 -2.62
C ALA A 131 -21.47 6.47 -2.59
N GLN A 132 -20.74 7.20 -1.73
CA GLN A 132 -20.80 8.67 -1.66
C GLN A 132 -20.43 9.33 -3.00
N TRP A 133 -19.39 8.84 -3.68
CA TRP A 133 -18.97 9.33 -4.99
C TRP A 133 -20.04 9.15 -6.07
N ARG A 134 -20.74 8.00 -6.07
CA ARG A 134 -21.84 7.75 -7.02
C ARG A 134 -23.03 8.67 -6.74
N ALA A 135 -23.43 8.81 -5.48
CA ALA A 135 -24.51 9.71 -5.08
C ALA A 135 -24.23 11.17 -5.49
N ARG A 136 -22.97 11.63 -5.33
CA ARG A 136 -22.55 12.96 -5.79
C ARG A 136 -22.62 13.11 -7.31
N LYS A 137 -22.17 12.10 -8.07
CA LYS A 137 -22.28 12.12 -9.55
C LYS A 137 -23.73 12.14 -10.02
N SER A 138 -24.63 11.35 -9.41
CA SER A 138 -26.05 11.35 -9.77
C SER A 138 -26.73 12.68 -9.41
N ALA A 139 -26.40 13.26 -8.25
CA ALA A 139 -26.91 14.57 -7.84
C ALA A 139 -26.44 15.70 -8.77
N SER A 140 -25.16 15.69 -9.17
CA SER A 140 -24.62 16.65 -10.14
C SER A 140 -25.27 16.51 -11.52
N ALA A 141 -25.51 15.28 -11.99
CA ALA A 141 -26.18 15.04 -13.27
C ALA A 141 -27.67 15.44 -13.24
N ALA A 142 -28.36 15.21 -12.12
CA ALA A 142 -29.75 15.65 -11.93
C ALA A 142 -29.86 17.17 -11.90
N GLY A 143 -28.95 17.86 -11.20
CA GLY A 143 -28.89 19.32 -11.15
C GLY A 143 -28.46 20.00 -12.46
N ALA A 144 -27.84 19.25 -13.39
CA ALA A 144 -27.54 19.72 -14.75
C ALA A 144 -28.72 19.53 -15.72
N ARG A 145 -29.60 18.57 -15.48
CA ARG A 145 -30.84 18.35 -16.27
C ARG A 145 -32.01 19.24 -15.84
N ALA A 146 -31.96 19.78 -14.62
CA ALA A 146 -32.98 20.67 -14.08
C ALA A 146 -32.72 22.17 -14.39
N ARG A 147 -31.62 22.48 -15.10
CA ARG A 147 -31.35 23.78 -15.73
C ARG A 147 -31.58 23.64 -17.23
#